data_AF-A0A3N9NXX8-F1
#
_entry.id   AF-A0A3N9NXX8-F1
#
_cell.length_a   1.000
_cell.length_b   1.000
_cell.length_c   1.000
_cell.angle_alpha   90.00
_cell.angle_beta   90.00
_cell.angle_gamma   90.00
#
_symmetry.space_group_name_H-M   'P 1'
#
loop_
_entity.id
_entity.type
_entity.pdbx_description
1 polymer ?
#
loop_
_entity_poly.entity_id
_entity_poly.type
_entity_poly.pdbx_seq_one_letter_code
_entity_poly.pdbx_strand_id
1 'polypeptide(L)'
;MSTQENKMLALLLALSLLLSATAIAQGNAGAIWTTRGDCGDETQDANHYAVGETIFINGSGFDPNTDHEWSIEGQPGQASCGPGDVVAQGGITTDDAGAFCFSAYTVLNDDCGEYKVSVGNKHDNYRVDPYPSIDIEKTTNGDDADEPTGPKIVAGEPVLWHYIVTNTAMCRWRMSWSRTANSARFAPLRFCKLVNPWNVRPKARRNLVSTRTSAPRPLGTKM
;
A
#
# COMPACT_ATOMS: atom_id res chain seq x y z
N MET A 1 -38.70 -32.54 71.08
CA MET A 1 -38.00 -31.42 70.43
C MET A 1 -36.62 -31.31 71.03
N SER A 2 -35.72 -32.19 70.59
CA SER A 2 -34.38 -32.38 71.14
C SER A 2 -33.34 -31.82 70.17
N THR A 3 -32.38 -31.11 70.75
CA THR A 3 -31.21 -30.41 70.20
C THR A 3 -30.18 -31.33 69.50
N GLN A 4 -30.64 -32.29 68.69
CA GLN A 4 -29.82 -33.18 67.87
C GLN A 4 -30.02 -32.97 66.36
N GLU A 5 -31.06 -32.28 65.91
CA GLU A 5 -31.30 -32.04 64.48
C GLU A 5 -30.46 -30.89 63.88
N ASN A 6 -29.84 -30.04 64.71
CA ASN A 6 -29.04 -28.91 64.23
C ASN A 6 -27.54 -29.20 64.07
N LYS A 7 -27.08 -30.44 64.29
CA LYS A 7 -25.68 -30.84 64.02
C LYS A 7 -25.49 -31.50 62.65
N MET A 8 -26.59 -31.85 61.97
CA MET A 8 -26.54 -32.38 60.60
C MET A 8 -26.69 -31.28 59.53
N LEU A 9 -26.57 -30.01 59.90
CA LEU A 9 -26.58 -28.88 58.97
C LEU A 9 -25.21 -28.19 58.84
N ALA A 10 -24.20 -28.63 59.59
CA ALA A 10 -22.87 -27.99 59.62
C ALA A 10 -21.74 -28.87 59.05
N LEU A 11 -22.03 -30.07 58.53
CA LEU A 11 -21.03 -30.98 57.97
C LEU A 11 -21.32 -31.44 56.52
N LEU A 12 -22.17 -30.70 55.80
CA LEU A 12 -22.45 -30.88 54.37
C LEU A 12 -22.32 -29.55 53.60
N LEU A 13 -21.41 -28.68 54.04
CA LEU A 13 -21.03 -27.44 53.35
C LEU A 13 -19.59 -27.46 52.82
N ALA A 14 -19.00 -28.65 52.65
CA ALA A 14 -17.58 -28.78 52.27
C ALA A 14 -17.32 -29.80 51.14
N LEU A 15 -18.23 -29.91 50.17
CA LEU A 15 -17.89 -30.60 48.91
C LEU A 15 -18.74 -30.12 47.73
N SER A 16 -18.95 -28.81 47.60
CA SER A 16 -19.39 -28.23 46.34
C SER A 16 -18.16 -28.00 45.45
N LEU A 17 -17.83 -29.03 44.68
CA LEU A 17 -17.26 -28.97 43.34
C LEU A 17 -16.55 -27.64 42.99
N LEU A 18 -15.23 -27.59 43.16
CA LEU A 18 -14.42 -26.72 42.31
C LEU A 18 -14.58 -27.25 40.89
N LEU A 19 -15.54 -26.70 40.14
CA LEU A 19 -15.49 -26.75 38.70
C LEU A 19 -14.37 -25.79 38.30
N SER A 20 -13.14 -26.28 38.30
CA SER A 20 -12.08 -25.66 37.51
C SER A 20 -12.51 -25.82 36.05
N ALA A 21 -13.29 -24.88 35.54
CA ALA A 21 -13.34 -24.66 34.11
C ALA A 21 -11.94 -24.20 33.73
N THR A 22 -11.07 -25.15 33.39
CA THR A 22 -9.97 -24.86 32.50
C THR A 22 -10.64 -24.42 31.21
N ALA A 23 -10.80 -23.12 31.03
CA ALA A 23 -10.77 -22.57 29.70
C ALA A 23 -9.40 -22.96 29.16
N ILE A 24 -9.33 -24.10 28.47
CA ILE A 24 -8.29 -24.27 27.47
C ILE A 24 -8.67 -23.20 26.45
N ALA A 25 -8.09 -22.01 26.58
CA ALA A 25 -7.93 -21.16 25.42
C ALA A 25 -7.08 -22.00 24.47
N GLN A 26 -7.75 -22.80 23.63
CA GLN A 26 -7.12 -23.51 22.54
C GLN A 26 -6.57 -22.39 21.67
N GLY A 27 -5.27 -22.12 21.82
CA GLY A 27 -4.60 -21.05 21.12
C GLY A 27 -4.85 -21.30 19.64
N ASN A 28 -5.66 -20.42 19.04
CA ASN A 28 -6.19 -20.51 17.69
C ASN A 28 -5.16 -21.18 16.77
N ALA A 29 -5.35 -22.46 16.46
CA ALA A 29 -4.44 -23.18 15.59
C ALA A 29 -4.57 -22.61 14.18
N GLY A 30 -3.57 -22.87 13.32
CA GLY A 30 -3.62 -22.47 11.93
C GLY A 30 -2.69 -21.32 11.56
N ALA A 31 -2.53 -21.14 10.25
CA ALA A 31 -1.64 -20.17 9.63
C ALA A 31 -2.35 -19.52 8.43
N ILE A 32 -1.95 -18.29 8.13
CA ILE A 32 -2.36 -17.59 6.91
C ILE A 32 -1.12 -17.29 6.07
N TRP A 33 -1.32 -17.20 4.77
CA TRP A 33 -0.31 -16.77 3.81
C TRP A 33 -0.96 -16.10 2.60
N THR A 34 -0.20 -15.28 1.89
CA THR A 34 -0.63 -14.69 0.63
C THR A 34 -0.08 -15.43 -0.59
N THR A 35 -0.88 -15.48 -1.66
CA THR A 35 -0.47 -15.99 -2.98
C THR A 35 -0.86 -15.01 -4.08
N ARG A 36 -0.24 -15.17 -5.25
CA ARG A 36 -0.45 -14.31 -6.42
C ARG A 36 -1.37 -14.97 -7.43
N GLY A 37 -2.55 -14.39 -7.65
CA GLY A 37 -3.41 -14.75 -8.78
C GLY A 37 -4.24 -16.03 -8.63
N ASP A 38 -3.93 -16.90 -7.68
CA ASP A 38 -4.66 -18.14 -7.41
C ASP A 38 -4.63 -18.59 -5.94
N CYS A 39 -5.45 -19.59 -5.63
CA CYS A 39 -5.46 -20.29 -4.34
C CYS A 39 -4.46 -21.44 -4.33
N GLY A 40 -3.82 -21.69 -3.18
CA GLY A 40 -2.93 -22.84 -3.01
C GLY A 40 -1.68 -22.52 -2.20
N ASP A 41 -0.68 -23.39 -2.31
CA ASP A 41 0.63 -23.29 -1.66
C ASP A 41 1.78 -22.99 -2.64
N GLU A 42 1.52 -22.99 -3.96
CA GLU A 42 2.55 -22.94 -5.01
C GLU A 42 3.35 -21.63 -5.10
N THR A 43 3.07 -20.64 -4.26
CA THR A 43 3.94 -19.48 -4.07
C THR A 43 3.94 -19.00 -2.61
N GLN A 44 3.96 -19.91 -1.63
CA GLN A 44 4.25 -19.53 -0.24
C GLN A 44 5.50 -18.63 -0.25
N ASP A 45 5.37 -17.41 0.24
CA ASP A 45 6.37 -16.33 0.20
C ASP A 45 6.46 -15.47 -1.07
N ALA A 46 5.40 -15.39 -1.89
CA ALA A 46 5.23 -14.31 -2.87
C ALA A 46 5.00 -12.96 -2.18
N ASN A 47 5.85 -12.55 -1.24
CA ASN A 47 5.67 -11.37 -0.40
C ASN A 47 6.01 -10.07 -1.14
N HIS A 48 6.07 -10.12 -2.48
CA HIS A 48 6.29 -8.98 -3.36
C HIS A 48 5.26 -8.96 -4.49
N TYR A 49 4.55 -7.85 -4.59
CA TYR A 49 3.49 -7.63 -5.56
C TYR A 49 3.69 -6.34 -6.33
N ALA A 50 3.27 -6.35 -7.59
CA ALA A 50 3.18 -5.17 -8.44
C ALA A 50 1.76 -4.63 -8.51
N VAL A 51 1.62 -3.38 -8.91
CA VAL A 51 0.31 -2.77 -9.20
C VAL A 51 -0.44 -3.59 -10.25
N GLY A 52 -1.74 -3.80 -9.99
CA GLY A 52 -2.64 -4.60 -10.81
C GLY A 52 -2.62 -6.09 -10.50
N GLU A 53 -1.68 -6.58 -9.67
CA GLU A 53 -1.71 -7.97 -9.21
C GLU A 53 -2.77 -8.18 -8.13
N THR A 54 -3.36 -9.38 -8.12
CA THR A 54 -4.38 -9.76 -7.14
C THR A 54 -3.76 -10.57 -6.01
N ILE A 55 -4.04 -10.13 -4.78
CA ILE A 55 -3.68 -10.78 -3.52
C ILE A 55 -4.78 -11.78 -3.17
N PHE A 56 -4.38 -13.04 -3.03
CA PHE A 56 -5.22 -14.08 -2.44
C PHE A 56 -4.79 -14.30 -1.00
N ILE A 57 -5.76 -14.39 -0.08
CA ILE A 57 -5.50 -14.76 1.30
C ILE A 57 -5.89 -16.22 1.45
N ASN A 58 -4.95 -17.03 1.93
CA ASN A 58 -5.14 -18.43 2.21
C ASN A 58 -5.05 -18.67 3.71
N GLY A 59 -5.72 -19.71 4.20
CA GLY A 59 -5.57 -20.17 5.57
C GLY A 59 -5.83 -21.66 5.71
N SER A 60 -5.14 -22.28 6.65
CA SER A 60 -5.34 -23.69 7.00
C SER A 60 -5.10 -23.95 8.47
N GLY A 61 -5.72 -25.00 9.00
CA GLY A 61 -5.56 -25.43 10.39
C GLY A 61 -6.35 -24.61 11.41
N PHE A 62 -7.37 -23.87 10.96
CA PHE A 62 -8.33 -23.18 11.82
C PHE A 62 -9.39 -24.15 12.34
N ASP A 63 -10.22 -23.69 13.27
CA ASP A 63 -11.41 -24.44 13.66
C ASP A 63 -12.38 -24.53 12.46
N PRO A 64 -12.95 -25.70 12.14
CA PRO A 64 -13.89 -25.86 11.03
C PRO A 64 -15.16 -25.02 11.17
N ASN A 65 -15.76 -24.59 10.05
CA ASN A 65 -17.03 -23.86 9.99
C ASN A 65 -17.12 -22.66 10.94
N THR A 66 -16.02 -21.92 11.09
CA THR A 66 -15.88 -20.83 12.05
C THR A 66 -15.67 -19.51 11.32
N ASP A 67 -16.37 -18.48 11.78
CA ASP A 67 -16.30 -17.12 11.22
C ASP A 67 -15.07 -16.36 11.72
N HIS A 68 -14.39 -15.68 10.81
CA HIS A 68 -13.28 -14.79 11.11
C HIS A 68 -13.39 -13.49 10.31
N GLU A 69 -13.04 -12.38 10.97
CA GLU A 69 -12.81 -11.10 10.30
C GLU A 69 -11.39 -11.03 9.75
N TRP A 70 -11.23 -10.40 8.59
CA TRP A 70 -9.94 -10.16 7.96
C TRP A 70 -9.77 -8.71 7.53
N SER A 71 -8.51 -8.27 7.46
CA SER A 71 -8.14 -6.95 6.95
C SER A 71 -6.76 -6.93 6.31
N ILE A 72 -6.58 -5.98 5.40
CA ILE A 72 -5.30 -5.60 4.81
C ILE A 72 -5.06 -4.13 5.14
N GLU A 73 -3.99 -3.86 5.88
CA GLU A 73 -3.67 -2.54 6.42
C GLU A 73 -2.24 -2.15 6.07
N GLY A 74 -2.03 -0.93 5.56
CA GLY A 74 -0.68 -0.40 5.35
C GLY A 74 0.08 -0.31 6.66
N GLN A 75 1.27 -0.92 6.75
CA GLN A 75 2.05 -0.93 8.00
C GLN A 75 2.41 0.51 8.42
N PRO A 76 2.34 0.82 9.74
CA PRO A 76 2.63 2.14 10.28
C PRO A 76 4.12 2.50 10.13
N GLY A 77 4.49 3.71 10.55
CA GLY A 77 5.91 4.08 10.66
C GLY A 77 6.63 4.27 9.32
N GLN A 78 5.90 4.60 8.25
CA GLN A 78 6.44 4.80 6.88
C GLN A 78 6.87 3.54 6.16
N ALA A 79 6.40 2.39 6.61
CA ALA A 79 6.61 1.16 5.88
C ALA A 79 5.78 1.12 4.58
N SER A 80 4.64 1.83 4.51
CA SER A 80 3.75 1.92 3.35
C SER A 80 3.48 3.35 2.85
N CYS A 81 2.89 3.47 1.65
CA CYS A 81 2.38 4.74 1.10
C CYS A 81 1.14 5.28 1.84
N GLY A 82 0.34 4.39 2.45
CA GLY A 82 -0.81 4.72 3.31
C GLY A 82 -0.71 4.10 4.71
N PRO A 83 0.16 4.61 5.61
CA PRO A 83 0.37 4.00 6.92
C PRO A 83 -0.88 4.08 7.80
N GLY A 84 -1.42 2.92 8.18
CA GLY A 84 -2.65 2.77 8.96
C GLY A 84 -3.93 2.76 8.12
N ASP A 85 -3.82 2.89 6.79
CA ASP A 85 -4.97 2.81 5.90
C ASP A 85 -5.36 1.34 5.70
N VAL A 86 -6.63 1.02 5.95
CA VAL A 86 -7.21 -0.30 5.66
C VAL A 86 -7.70 -0.29 4.21
N VAL A 87 -6.98 -0.96 3.32
CA VAL A 87 -7.26 -0.98 1.88
C VAL A 87 -8.31 -2.03 1.50
N ALA A 88 -8.48 -3.06 2.32
CA ALA A 88 -9.51 -4.08 2.17
C ALA A 88 -9.82 -4.75 3.52
N GLN A 89 -11.06 -5.20 3.72
CA GLN A 89 -11.50 -5.95 4.89
C GLN A 89 -12.82 -6.69 4.61
N GLY A 90 -13.14 -7.68 5.43
CA GLY A 90 -14.40 -8.41 5.37
C GLY A 90 -14.47 -9.59 6.35
N GLY A 91 -15.51 -10.40 6.23
CA GLY A 91 -15.65 -11.66 6.95
C GLY A 91 -15.42 -12.87 6.05
N ILE A 92 -14.97 -13.97 6.63
CA ILE A 92 -14.90 -15.30 6.01
C ILE A 92 -15.39 -16.36 6.99
N THR A 93 -15.77 -17.52 6.46
CA THR A 93 -16.05 -18.73 7.23
C THR A 93 -15.12 -19.83 6.73
N THR A 94 -14.42 -20.51 7.65
CA THR A 94 -13.61 -21.68 7.31
C THR A 94 -14.48 -22.83 6.82
N ASP A 95 -13.96 -23.67 5.93
CA ASP A 95 -14.63 -24.89 5.51
C ASP A 95 -14.65 -25.99 6.60
N ASP A 96 -15.13 -27.18 6.27
CA ASP A 96 -15.19 -28.32 7.17
C ASP A 96 -13.82 -28.91 7.55
N ALA A 97 -12.77 -28.53 6.82
CA ALA A 97 -11.38 -28.85 7.13
C ALA A 97 -10.66 -27.74 7.91
N GLY A 98 -11.32 -26.60 8.17
CA GLY A 98 -10.67 -25.46 8.81
C GLY A 98 -9.75 -24.68 7.87
N ALA A 99 -10.05 -24.67 6.57
CA ALA A 99 -9.31 -23.96 5.54
C ALA A 99 -10.17 -22.89 4.85
N PHE A 100 -9.50 -21.96 4.17
CA PHE A 100 -10.16 -20.98 3.29
C PHE A 100 -9.17 -20.45 2.25
N CYS A 101 -9.70 -20.00 1.12
CA CYS A 101 -8.97 -19.15 0.19
C CYS A 101 -9.93 -18.29 -0.63
N PHE A 102 -9.57 -17.02 -0.85
CA PHE A 102 -10.36 -16.08 -1.65
C PHE A 102 -9.49 -14.95 -2.22
N SER A 103 -9.97 -14.34 -3.30
CA SER A 103 -9.41 -13.10 -3.85
C SER A 103 -9.76 -11.94 -2.91
N ALA A 104 -8.76 -11.39 -2.22
CA ALA A 104 -8.98 -10.37 -1.19
C ALA A 104 -8.87 -8.95 -1.74
N TYR A 105 -7.89 -8.69 -2.62
CA TYR A 105 -7.58 -7.32 -3.05
C TYR A 105 -6.79 -7.29 -4.36
N THR A 106 -6.98 -6.24 -5.16
CA THR A 106 -6.12 -5.94 -6.32
C THR A 106 -5.33 -4.68 -6.04
N VAL A 107 -4.01 -4.77 -6.15
CA VAL A 107 -3.08 -3.67 -5.84
C VAL A 107 -3.33 -2.47 -6.76
N LEU A 108 -3.53 -1.30 -6.18
CA LEU A 108 -3.82 -0.05 -6.88
C LEU A 108 -2.54 0.76 -7.17
N ASN A 109 -2.63 1.73 -8.08
CA ASN A 109 -1.49 2.57 -8.50
C ASN A 109 -0.88 3.40 -7.36
N ASP A 110 -1.65 3.67 -6.32
CA ASP A 110 -1.25 4.38 -5.12
C ASP A 110 -0.64 3.50 -4.03
N ASP A 111 -0.75 2.18 -4.15
CA ASP A 111 -0.15 1.27 -3.17
C ASP A 111 1.37 1.21 -3.31
N CYS A 112 2.04 1.21 -2.16
CA CYS A 112 3.46 0.95 -2.09
C CYS A 112 3.88 0.54 -0.67
N GLY A 113 5.00 -0.17 -0.58
CA GLY A 113 5.58 -0.54 0.70
C GLY A 113 4.86 -1.72 1.36
N GLU A 114 4.97 -1.87 2.67
CA GLU A 114 4.56 -3.08 3.39
C GLU A 114 3.13 -3.01 3.91
N TYR A 115 2.36 -4.07 3.70
CA TYR A 115 1.00 -4.24 4.17
C TYR A 115 0.92 -5.45 5.10
N LYS A 116 0.12 -5.30 6.15
CA LYS A 116 -0.21 -6.34 7.11
C LYS A 116 -1.52 -6.99 6.70
N VAL A 117 -1.51 -8.30 6.53
CA VAL A 117 -2.72 -9.11 6.39
C VAL A 117 -3.06 -9.68 7.75
N SER A 118 -4.32 -9.59 8.16
CA SER A 118 -4.80 -10.15 9.41
C SER A 118 -6.05 -10.98 9.16
N VAL A 119 -6.14 -12.15 9.81
CA VAL A 119 -7.37 -12.97 9.90
C VAL A 119 -7.53 -13.41 11.35
N GLY A 120 -8.53 -12.89 12.04
CA GLY A 120 -8.63 -13.02 13.49
C GLY A 120 -7.35 -12.56 14.20
N ASN A 121 -6.67 -13.47 14.90
CA ASN A 121 -5.40 -13.22 15.59
C ASN A 121 -4.15 -13.70 14.81
N LYS A 122 -4.32 -14.09 13.55
CA LYS A 122 -3.22 -14.49 12.65
C LYS A 122 -2.82 -13.32 11.79
N HIS A 123 -1.52 -13.24 11.51
CA HIS A 123 -0.94 -12.15 10.73
C HIS A 123 0.08 -12.69 9.73
N ASP A 124 0.13 -12.03 8.58
CA ASP A 124 1.16 -12.18 7.55
C ASP A 124 1.46 -10.80 6.95
N ASN A 125 2.50 -10.66 6.13
CA ASN A 125 2.80 -9.43 5.44
C ASN A 125 3.15 -9.65 3.97
N TYR A 126 2.92 -8.61 3.18
CA TYR A 126 3.45 -8.51 1.83
C TYR A 126 3.92 -7.10 1.56
N ARG A 127 4.69 -6.94 0.49
CA ARG A 127 5.22 -5.64 0.09
C ARG A 127 4.88 -5.35 -1.37
N VAL A 128 4.48 -4.12 -1.62
CA VAL A 128 4.15 -3.60 -2.95
C VAL A 128 5.31 -2.77 -3.45
N ASP A 129 5.75 -3.06 -4.67
CA ASP A 129 6.77 -2.25 -5.32
C ASP A 129 6.22 -0.86 -5.67
N PRO A 130 6.99 0.22 -5.41
CA PRO A 130 6.60 1.57 -5.81
C PRO A 130 6.24 1.64 -7.30
N TYR A 131 5.08 2.23 -7.61
CA TYR A 131 4.70 2.50 -8.98
C TYR A 131 5.14 3.92 -9.42
N PRO A 132 6.20 4.05 -10.24
CA PRO A 132 6.60 5.35 -10.75
C PRO A 132 5.58 5.84 -11.79
N SER A 133 5.24 7.12 -11.73
CA SER A 133 4.29 7.75 -12.65
C SER A 133 4.68 9.21 -12.84
N ILE A 134 4.64 9.65 -14.09
CA ILE A 134 4.95 11.03 -14.48
C ILE A 134 3.85 11.53 -15.43
N ASP A 135 3.60 12.81 -15.34
CA ASP A 135 2.76 13.55 -16.28
C ASP A 135 3.57 14.73 -16.85
N ILE A 136 3.40 15.01 -18.14
CA ILE A 136 4.18 16.03 -18.85
C ILE A 136 3.23 16.86 -19.69
N GLU A 137 3.12 18.14 -19.35
CA GLU A 137 2.40 19.14 -20.14
C GLU A 137 3.39 20.02 -20.92
N LYS A 138 3.06 20.37 -22.16
CA LYS A 138 3.92 21.16 -23.04
C LYS A 138 3.17 22.33 -23.66
N THR A 139 3.58 23.54 -23.31
CA THR A 139 3.13 24.75 -24.03
C THR A 139 4.13 25.16 -25.10
N THR A 140 3.63 25.73 -26.19
CA THR A 140 4.40 26.24 -27.32
C THR A 140 4.13 27.74 -27.45
N ASN A 141 5.18 28.57 -27.31
CA ASN A 141 5.10 30.02 -27.23
C ASN A 141 4.13 30.57 -26.16
N GLY A 142 3.90 29.78 -25.11
CA GLY A 142 2.98 30.11 -24.02
C GLY A 142 1.58 29.51 -24.19
N ASP A 143 1.26 29.00 -25.37
CA ASP A 143 -0.03 28.40 -25.67
C ASP A 143 -0.04 26.90 -25.40
N ASP A 144 -1.08 26.44 -24.73
CA ASP A 144 -1.44 25.03 -24.63
C ASP A 144 -2.13 24.57 -25.92
N ALA A 145 -1.79 23.38 -26.40
CA ALA A 145 -2.20 22.87 -27.71
C ALA A 145 -3.16 21.68 -27.62
N ASP A 146 -3.94 21.59 -26.54
CA ASP A 146 -4.94 20.55 -26.30
C ASP A 146 -6.07 20.51 -27.34
N GLU A 147 -6.39 21.66 -27.94
CA GLU A 147 -7.49 21.78 -28.92
C GLU A 147 -6.95 22.03 -30.34
N PRO A 148 -7.48 21.33 -31.37
CA PRO A 148 -7.12 21.59 -32.75
C PRO A 148 -7.60 22.98 -33.20
N THR A 149 -6.88 23.71 -34.06
CA THR A 149 -5.67 23.31 -34.81
C THR A 149 -4.35 23.52 -34.04
N GLY A 150 -4.40 23.93 -32.77
CA GLY A 150 -3.23 24.36 -32.00
C GLY A 150 -2.67 25.74 -32.40
N PRO A 151 -1.55 26.17 -31.78
CA PRO A 151 -0.97 27.49 -31.98
C PRO A 151 -0.34 27.67 -33.37
N LYS A 152 -0.57 28.83 -33.98
CA LYS A 152 0.03 29.21 -35.28
C LYS A 152 1.38 29.88 -35.06
N ILE A 153 2.41 29.37 -35.72
CA ILE A 153 3.77 29.88 -35.63
C ILE A 153 4.18 30.52 -36.96
N VAL A 154 4.70 31.73 -36.91
CA VAL A 154 5.24 32.42 -38.08
C VAL A 154 6.60 31.83 -38.44
N ALA A 155 6.81 31.53 -39.73
CA ALA A 155 8.09 30.99 -40.20
C ALA A 155 9.22 32.01 -39.97
N GLY A 156 10.30 31.55 -39.33
CA GLY A 156 11.46 32.39 -39.00
C GLY A 156 11.45 32.92 -37.57
N GLU A 157 10.30 32.90 -36.88
CA GLU A 157 10.22 33.25 -35.46
C GLU A 157 10.75 32.13 -34.56
N PRO A 158 11.35 32.47 -33.40
CA PRO A 158 11.76 31.46 -32.43
C PRO A 158 10.53 30.74 -31.85
N VAL A 159 10.68 29.43 -31.64
CA VAL A 159 9.71 28.62 -30.92
C VAL A 159 10.27 28.34 -29.53
N LEU A 160 9.45 28.64 -28.53
CA LEU A 160 9.70 28.44 -27.11
C LEU A 160 8.81 27.30 -26.64
N TRP A 161 9.41 26.24 -26.12
CA TRP A 161 8.66 25.18 -25.45
C TRP A 161 8.87 25.28 -23.95
N HIS A 162 7.77 25.25 -23.21
CA HIS A 162 7.79 25.02 -21.76
C HIS A 162 7.22 23.65 -21.47
N TYR A 163 7.94 22.89 -20.66
CA TYR A 163 7.48 21.62 -20.15
C TYR A 163 7.18 21.75 -18.66
N ILE A 164 5.99 21.35 -18.26
CA ILE A 164 5.63 21.11 -16.86
C ILE A 164 5.72 19.61 -16.65
N VAL A 165 6.75 19.17 -15.94
CA VAL A 165 6.89 17.77 -15.56
C VAL A 165 6.39 17.58 -14.14
N THR A 166 5.33 16.79 -14.01
CA THR A 166 4.65 16.48 -12.75
C THR A 166 4.97 15.05 -12.34
N ASN A 167 5.39 14.85 -11.08
CA ASN A 167 5.38 13.51 -10.50
C ASN A 167 3.95 13.16 -10.11
N THR A 168 3.37 12.16 -10.74
CA THR A 168 2.06 11.64 -10.37
C THR A 168 2.16 10.42 -9.46
N ALA A 169 3.37 9.88 -9.23
CA ALA A 169 3.57 8.86 -8.21
C ALA A 169 3.41 9.43 -6.80
N MET A 170 2.91 8.59 -5.90
CA MET A 170 2.91 8.83 -4.45
C MET A 170 4.32 8.85 -3.85
N CYS A 171 5.27 8.20 -4.53
CA CYS A 171 6.65 8.14 -4.11
C CYS A 171 7.38 9.45 -4.39
N ARG A 172 7.76 10.15 -3.32
CA ARG A 172 8.40 11.46 -3.37
C ARG A 172 9.78 11.40 -4.04
N TRP A 173 10.06 12.32 -4.97
CA TRP A 173 11.42 12.60 -5.43
C TRP A 173 12.31 13.05 -4.26
N ARG A 174 13.38 12.33 -3.97
CA ARG A 174 14.47 12.84 -3.12
C ARG A 174 15.53 13.49 -3.99
N MET A 175 15.45 14.80 -4.19
CA MET A 175 16.61 15.57 -4.64
C MET A 175 17.61 15.66 -3.48
N SER A 176 18.72 14.92 -3.61
CA SER A 176 19.89 15.09 -2.74
C SER A 176 20.78 16.18 -3.34
N TRP A 177 20.76 17.37 -2.76
CA TRP A 177 21.72 18.42 -3.11
C TRP A 177 23.08 18.10 -2.46
N SER A 178 24.06 17.69 -3.26
CA SER A 178 25.48 17.79 -2.88
C SER A 178 25.95 19.20 -3.23
N ARG A 179 26.32 20.02 -2.25
CA ARG A 179 27.08 21.25 -2.53
C ARG A 179 28.54 20.86 -2.74
N THR A 180 28.93 20.72 -4.00
CA THR A 180 30.32 20.91 -4.39
C THR A 180 30.35 22.13 -5.31
N ALA A 181 31.19 23.10 -4.96
CA ALA A 181 31.27 24.38 -5.66
C ALA A 181 31.51 24.19 -7.16
N ASN A 182 30.79 24.95 -7.99
CA ASN A 182 30.97 25.05 -9.44
C ASN A 182 30.62 23.81 -10.31
N SER A 183 29.43 23.24 -10.16
CA SER A 183 28.56 22.88 -11.30
C SER A 183 27.31 22.15 -10.82
N ALA A 184 26.13 22.61 -11.23
CA ALA A 184 24.90 21.83 -11.11
C ALA A 184 24.92 20.74 -12.19
N ARG A 185 25.61 19.63 -11.92
CA ARG A 185 25.42 18.41 -12.71
C ARG A 185 24.25 17.63 -12.12
N PHE A 186 23.32 17.23 -12.98
CA PHE A 186 22.26 16.29 -12.62
C PHE A 186 22.93 15.00 -12.13
N ALA A 187 22.84 14.72 -10.83
CA ALA A 187 23.22 13.42 -10.30
C ALA A 187 22.20 12.37 -10.79
N PRO A 188 22.62 11.12 -11.06
CA PRO A 188 21.69 10.06 -11.44
C PRO A 188 20.64 9.87 -10.34
N LEU A 189 19.37 9.82 -10.75
CA LEU A 189 18.21 9.61 -9.90
C LEU A 189 18.38 8.27 -9.15
N ARG A 190 18.63 8.31 -7.84
CA ARG A 190 18.51 7.11 -7.01
C ARG A 190 17.04 6.98 -6.60
N PHE A 191 16.44 5.88 -7.03
CA PHE A 191 15.02 5.57 -6.90
C PHE A 191 14.57 5.51 -5.44
N CYS A 192 13.31 5.94 -5.28
CA CYS A 192 12.37 5.76 -4.17
C CYS A 192 12.94 5.58 -2.76
N LYS A 193 12.72 6.56 -1.89
CA LYS A 193 12.82 6.38 -0.43
C LYS A 193 11.52 6.90 0.19
N LEU A 194 10.81 6.03 0.90
CA LEU A 194 9.59 6.32 1.66
C LEU A 194 9.81 7.55 2.58
N VAL A 195 8.87 8.49 2.65
CA VAL A 195 8.98 9.66 3.54
C VAL A 195 7.63 10.05 4.17
N ASN A 196 7.66 10.23 5.50
CA ASN A 196 6.61 10.68 6.43
C ASN A 196 5.56 11.68 5.88
N PRO A 197 4.23 11.37 5.94
CA PRO A 197 3.16 12.34 5.73
C PRO A 197 2.98 13.26 6.95
N TRP A 198 3.52 12.94 8.13
CA TRP A 198 3.39 13.81 9.33
C TRP A 198 4.38 14.99 9.40
N ASN A 199 5.27 15.14 8.41
CA ASN A 199 6.19 16.29 8.35
C ASN A 199 6.03 17.13 7.08
N VAL A 200 4.94 16.93 6.32
CA VAL A 200 4.56 17.88 5.28
C VAL A 200 3.77 19.02 5.92
N ARG A 201 4.46 20.16 6.09
CA ARG A 201 3.78 21.44 5.85
C ARG A 201 3.06 21.30 4.50
N PRO A 202 1.86 21.87 4.28
CA PRO A 202 1.24 21.89 2.95
C PRO A 202 2.19 22.65 2.02
N LYS A 203 3.08 21.93 1.33
CA LYS A 203 4.20 22.52 0.59
C LYS A 203 4.34 21.82 -0.75
N ALA A 204 3.61 22.41 -1.68
CA ALA A 204 3.85 22.52 -3.11
C ALA A 204 4.27 21.22 -3.81
N ARG A 205 3.33 20.69 -4.62
CA ARG A 205 3.64 19.93 -5.83
C ARG A 205 4.82 20.63 -6.52
N ARG A 206 6.00 20.02 -6.52
CA ARG A 206 7.18 20.62 -7.13
C ARG A 206 7.23 20.20 -8.58
N ASN A 207 6.65 21.03 -9.43
CA ASN A 207 6.81 20.94 -10.87
C ASN A 207 8.26 21.22 -11.24
N LEU A 208 8.85 20.38 -12.06
CA LEU A 208 10.10 20.70 -12.74
C LEU A 208 9.73 21.46 -14.01
N VAL A 209 10.13 22.72 -14.07
CA VAL A 209 9.92 23.56 -15.25
C VAL A 209 11.21 23.59 -16.06
N SER A 210 11.15 23.20 -17.33
CA SER A 210 12.26 23.29 -18.26
C SER A 210 11.84 24.06 -19.52
N THR A 211 12.71 24.97 -19.96
CA THR A 211 12.49 25.81 -21.14
C THR A 211 13.51 25.46 -22.22
N ARG A 212 13.04 25.29 -23.46
CA ARG A 212 13.91 25.13 -24.64
C ARG A 212 13.49 26.10 -25.74
N THR A 213 14.46 26.79 -26.32
CA THR A 213 14.26 27.72 -27.45
C THR A 213 14.89 27.14 -28.71
N SER A 214 14.17 27.13 -29.83
CA SER A 214 14.76 26.86 -31.14
C SER A 214 15.46 28.11 -31.67
N ALA A 215 16.68 27.98 -32.19
CA ALA A 215 17.30 29.06 -32.96
C ALA A 215 16.53 29.28 -34.28
N PRO A 216 16.39 30.54 -34.76
CA PRO A 216 15.82 30.82 -36.08
C PRO A 216 16.61 30.06 -37.15
N ARG A 217 15.94 29.30 -38.03
CA ARG A 217 16.60 28.86 -39.26
C ARG A 217 16.66 30.07 -40.20
N PRO A 218 17.83 30.42 -40.74
CA PRO A 218 17.91 31.47 -41.76
C PRO A 218 17.00 31.07 -42.92
N LEU A 219 16.12 31.98 -43.33
CA LEU A 219 15.36 31.85 -44.56
C LEU A 219 16.37 31.73 -45.69
N GLY A 220 16.55 30.53 -46.22
CA GLY A 220 17.38 30.30 -47.39
C GLY A 220 16.87 31.18 -48.51
N THR A 221 17.70 32.12 -48.95
CA THR A 221 17.46 32.90 -50.16
C THR A 221 17.35 31.89 -51.30
N LYS A 222 16.13 31.67 -51.83
CA LYS A 222 16.01 31.03 -53.14
C LYS A 222 16.67 31.97 -54.14
N MET A 223 17.82 31.56 -54.67
CA MET A 223 18.36 32.10 -55.92
C MET A 223 17.47 31.66 -57.09
#